data_AF-A0A803VI02-F1
#
_entry.id   AF-A0A803VI02-F1
#
_cell.length_a   1.000
_cell.length_b   1.000
_cell.length_c   1.000
_cell.angle_alpha   90.00
_cell.angle_beta   90.00
_cell.angle_gamma   90.00
#
_symmetry.space_group_name_H-M   'P 1'
#
loop_
_entity.id
_entity.type
_entity.pdbx_description
1 polymer ?
#
loop_
_entity_poly.entity_id
_entity_poly.type
_entity_poly.pdbx_seq_one_letter_code
_entity_poly.pdbx_strand_id
1 'polypeptide(L)'
;MCMVIFAPLFAIFAFATCGGYSGELRLSVDCANKSESDLSIDIAFAYPFRLHQVNFEAPTCEGKRRETLALIGDFSSSAEFFVTIAVFAFLYSLAATVVYIFFQNKYRENNRGPLIDFIVTVVFSFLWLVSSSAWAKGLSDVKVATDPDEVLLLMSACKQQSNKCLPVRSPVMSSLNTSVVFGYLNFILWAGNIWFVFKETGWHSSGQRHAADTMEKQPGGYNQGGYNQDSYGPAGGYNQPGSYGQLLGDHKHAVLEMCGCRASVPSTKQYSVSQPAPASTKKGPTAAAGMPKGVPIAKQLASIKALRKGSDLEKAFATAALVYNSYADPESKLSKAETKSLLQSQFGHFIQGQENKPKYQEIISSLDEESENKINFEDFMILLVSLTLMSDLLQEIKNVKTTK
;
A
#
# COMPACT_ATOMS: atom_id res chain seq x y z
N MET A 1 -9.33 -4.92 3.72
CA MET A 1 -10.24 -5.44 4.77
C MET A 1 -9.55 -6.38 5.78
N CYS A 2 -9.00 -7.54 5.39
CA CYS A 2 -8.45 -8.52 6.36
C CYS A 2 -7.28 -8.03 7.23
N MET A 3 -6.50 -7.04 6.79
CA MET A 3 -5.27 -6.62 7.48
C MET A 3 -5.50 -5.76 8.74
N VAL A 4 -6.65 -5.07 8.86
CA VAL A 4 -7.00 -4.29 10.07
C VAL A 4 -7.22 -5.20 11.29
N ILE A 5 -7.61 -6.46 11.06
CA ILE A 5 -7.85 -7.46 12.13
C ILE A 5 -6.54 -7.92 12.80
N PHE A 6 -5.42 -7.91 12.07
CA PHE A 6 -4.11 -8.32 12.60
C PHE A 6 -3.33 -7.17 13.26
N ALA A 7 -3.56 -5.92 12.86
CA ALA A 7 -2.96 -4.73 13.47
C ALA A 7 -3.06 -4.66 15.02
N PRO A 8 -4.21 -4.93 15.67
CA PRO A 8 -4.30 -4.86 17.14
C PRO A 8 -3.42 -5.89 17.85
N LEU A 9 -3.17 -7.07 17.26
CA LEU A 9 -2.30 -8.09 17.87
C LEU A 9 -0.85 -7.61 17.96
N PHE A 10 -0.32 -7.07 16.87
CA PHE A 10 1.05 -6.54 16.85
C PHE A 10 1.18 -5.24 17.67
N ALA A 11 0.13 -4.42 17.76
CA ALA A 11 0.10 -3.27 18.65
C ALA A 11 0.16 -3.67 20.13
N ILE A 12 -0.57 -4.74 20.54
CA ILE A 12 -0.48 -5.32 21.89
C ILE A 12 0.95 -5.78 22.18
N PHE A 13 1.56 -6.58 21.29
CA PHE A 13 2.92 -7.06 21.53
C PHE A 13 3.93 -5.91 21.64
N ALA A 14 3.80 -4.85 20.83
CA ALA A 14 4.65 -3.66 20.92
C ALA A 14 4.53 -2.95 22.27
N PHE A 15 3.32 -2.60 22.74
CA PHE A 15 3.18 -1.88 24.01
C PHE A 15 3.46 -2.77 25.22
N ALA A 16 3.09 -4.06 25.18
CA ALA A 16 3.30 -4.97 26.31
C ALA A 16 4.79 -5.28 26.52
N THR A 17 5.56 -5.48 25.45
CA THR A 17 7.01 -5.81 25.54
C THR A 17 7.89 -4.62 25.93
N CYS A 18 7.42 -3.37 25.71
CA CYS A 18 8.09 -2.15 26.15
C CYS A 18 7.57 -1.67 27.52
N GLY A 19 6.27 -1.44 27.66
CA GLY A 19 5.65 -0.89 28.88
C GLY A 19 5.58 -1.88 30.05
N GLY A 20 5.60 -3.19 29.78
CA GLY A 20 5.68 -4.25 30.80
C GLY A 20 7.11 -4.66 31.16
N TYR A 21 8.14 -3.94 30.70
CA TYR A 21 9.52 -4.34 30.90
C TYR A 21 10.08 -3.98 32.29
N SER A 22 10.76 -4.95 32.89
CA SER A 22 11.65 -4.77 34.04
C SER A 22 12.97 -5.50 33.76
N GLY A 23 14.08 -4.79 33.94
CA GLY A 23 15.44 -5.27 33.79
C GLY A 23 16.16 -5.27 35.14
N GLU A 24 17.08 -6.22 35.31
CA GLU A 24 17.88 -6.39 36.52
C GLU A 24 19.34 -6.59 36.11
N LEU A 25 20.21 -5.71 36.60
CA LEU A 25 21.66 -5.74 36.47
C LEU A 25 22.24 -6.13 37.84
N ARG A 26 23.20 -7.06 37.88
CA ARG A 26 23.92 -7.41 39.12
C ARG A 26 25.41 -7.22 38.95
N LEU A 27 26.02 -6.47 39.86
CA LEU A 27 27.45 -6.16 39.89
C LEU A 27 28.09 -6.71 41.17
N SER A 28 29.39 -6.92 41.11
CA SER A 28 30.22 -7.41 42.21
C SER A 28 31.50 -6.59 42.32
N VAL A 29 31.83 -6.20 43.55
CA VAL A 29 33.05 -5.46 43.93
C VAL A 29 33.81 -6.27 44.97
N ASP A 30 34.93 -6.87 44.56
CA ASP A 30 35.88 -7.50 45.46
C ASP A 30 37.01 -6.51 45.78
N CYS A 31 36.89 -5.83 46.92
CA CYS A 31 37.91 -4.95 47.48
C CYS A 31 39.15 -5.75 47.90
N ALA A 32 40.33 -5.11 47.89
CA ALA A 32 41.55 -5.71 48.45
C ALA A 32 41.36 -6.14 49.94
N ASN A 33 40.56 -5.40 50.72
CA ASN A 33 40.06 -5.82 52.02
C ASN A 33 38.68 -6.50 51.87
N LYS A 34 38.63 -7.83 51.96
CA LYS A 34 37.40 -8.63 51.82
C LYS A 34 36.28 -8.30 52.79
N SER A 35 36.56 -7.61 53.90
CA SER A 35 35.55 -7.17 54.86
C SER A 35 34.76 -5.91 54.41
N GLU A 36 35.16 -5.31 53.29
CA GLU A 36 34.55 -4.14 52.65
C GLU A 36 33.94 -4.46 51.27
N SER A 37 34.20 -5.64 50.72
CA SER A 37 33.63 -6.14 49.45
C SER A 37 32.11 -6.27 49.51
N ASP A 38 31.43 -5.97 48.40
CA ASP A 38 30.01 -6.29 48.18
C ASP A 38 29.86 -7.00 46.83
N LEU A 39 29.50 -8.29 46.87
CA LEU A 39 29.50 -9.18 45.71
C LEU A 39 28.13 -9.30 45.04
N SER A 40 27.11 -8.57 45.54
CA SER A 40 25.72 -8.67 45.08
C SER A 40 25.02 -7.31 45.14
N ILE A 41 25.45 -6.39 44.28
CA ILE A 41 24.80 -5.09 44.08
C ILE A 41 23.73 -5.28 43.00
N ASP A 42 22.47 -5.41 43.42
CA ASP A 42 21.31 -5.58 42.54
C ASP A 42 20.73 -4.21 42.13
N ILE A 43 20.72 -3.92 40.82
CA ILE A 43 20.24 -2.67 40.23
C ILE A 43 19.06 -2.98 39.30
N ALA A 44 17.85 -2.60 39.70
CA ALA A 44 16.63 -2.83 38.92
C ALA A 44 16.14 -1.54 38.24
N PHE A 45 15.74 -1.65 36.97
CA PHE A 45 15.17 -0.54 36.20
C PHE A 45 14.01 -1.03 35.32
N ALA A 46 13.00 -0.20 35.12
CA ALA A 46 11.78 -0.56 34.40
C ALA A 46 11.32 0.60 33.52
N TYR A 47 10.28 0.36 32.71
CA TYR A 47 9.52 1.45 32.08
C TYR A 47 9.02 2.45 33.15
N PRO A 48 9.13 3.79 32.94
CA PRO A 48 9.50 4.48 31.72
C PRO A 48 10.99 4.90 31.66
N PHE A 49 11.94 4.10 32.10
CA PHE A 49 13.39 4.31 31.88
C PHE A 49 13.96 5.66 32.37
N ARG A 50 13.46 6.14 33.51
CA ARG A 50 14.00 7.32 34.24
C ARG A 50 15.23 6.90 35.05
N LEU A 51 16.31 6.56 34.35
CA LEU A 51 17.50 5.94 34.95
C LEU A 51 18.13 6.82 36.06
N HIS A 52 18.09 8.15 35.91
CA HIS A 52 18.54 9.12 36.93
C HIS A 52 17.82 9.03 38.29
N GLN A 53 16.72 8.26 38.41
CA GLN A 53 15.98 8.04 39.65
C GLN A 53 16.32 6.67 40.30
N VAL A 54 17.04 5.82 39.58
CA VAL A 54 17.48 4.50 40.05
C VAL A 54 18.79 4.67 40.80
N ASN A 55 18.67 4.85 42.12
CA ASN A 55 19.80 4.94 43.04
C ASN A 55 20.22 3.54 43.51
N PHE A 56 21.52 3.31 43.61
CA PHE A 56 22.12 2.09 44.19
C PHE A 56 23.29 2.45 45.12
N GLU A 57 23.57 1.58 46.09
CA GLU A 57 24.72 1.73 46.99
C GLU A 57 25.91 0.91 46.48
N ALA A 58 27.09 1.53 46.47
CA ALA A 58 28.36 0.89 46.14
C ALA A 58 29.37 1.03 47.29
N PRO A 59 30.17 0.00 47.62
CA PRO A 59 31.30 0.16 48.53
C PRO A 59 32.42 0.96 47.86
N THR A 60 33.06 1.88 48.60
CA THR A 60 34.18 2.67 48.05
C THR A 60 35.55 1.98 48.23
N CYS A 61 35.61 0.85 48.94
CA CYS A 61 36.85 0.18 49.39
C CYS A 61 37.80 1.10 50.20
N GLU A 62 37.29 2.18 50.79
CA GLU A 62 38.02 3.09 51.68
C GLU A 62 37.41 3.06 53.09
N GLY A 63 37.47 1.89 53.72
CA GLY A 63 36.75 1.59 54.95
C GLY A 63 35.28 1.24 54.68
N LYS A 64 34.49 1.11 55.74
CA LYS A 64 33.04 0.78 55.67
C LYS A 64 32.15 1.91 55.11
N ARG A 65 32.67 2.76 54.24
CA ARG A 65 31.88 3.79 53.54
C ARG A 65 31.19 3.19 52.32
N ARG A 66 30.00 3.72 52.03
CA ARG A 66 29.24 3.45 50.82
C ARG A 66 28.95 4.77 50.13
N GLU A 67 28.99 4.78 48.81
CA GLU A 67 28.53 5.87 47.96
C GLU A 67 27.17 5.51 47.35
N THR A 68 26.26 6.49 47.29
CA THR A 68 24.99 6.34 46.57
C THR A 68 25.16 6.92 45.18
N LEU A 69 25.01 6.07 44.17
CA LEU A 69 25.16 6.41 42.76
C LEU A 69 23.80 6.26 42.05
N ALA A 70 23.59 7.05 41.00
CA ALA A 70 22.41 6.94 40.12
C ALA A 70 22.85 6.54 38.72
N LEU A 71 22.03 5.74 38.02
CA LEU A 71 22.24 5.48 36.60
C LEU A 71 22.05 6.77 35.78
N ILE A 72 22.76 6.92 34.67
CA ILE A 72 22.77 8.17 33.90
C ILE A 72 21.69 8.15 32.82
N GLY A 73 20.87 9.20 32.76
CA GLY A 73 19.96 9.49 31.65
C GLY A 73 18.47 9.52 32.01
N ASP A 74 17.68 10.09 31.09
CA ASP A 74 16.22 9.96 31.05
C ASP A 74 15.80 9.63 29.62
N PHE A 75 15.22 8.44 29.45
CA PHE A 75 14.76 7.95 28.15
C PHE A 75 13.23 7.79 28.10
N SER A 76 12.53 8.38 29.08
CA SER A 76 11.08 8.24 29.22
C SER A 76 10.32 8.74 28.01
N SER A 77 10.66 9.93 27.49
CA SER A 77 9.91 10.56 26.41
C SER A 77 9.81 9.69 25.16
N SER A 78 10.87 8.96 24.80
CA SER A 78 10.87 8.08 23.62
C SER A 78 10.04 6.82 23.84
N ALA A 79 10.11 6.24 25.04
CA ALA A 79 9.34 5.04 25.41
C ALA A 79 7.85 5.36 25.60
N GLU A 80 7.54 6.44 26.31
CA GLU A 80 6.18 6.94 26.57
C GLU A 80 5.49 7.30 25.24
N PHE A 81 6.19 7.95 24.30
CA PHE A 81 5.66 8.22 22.96
C PHE A 81 5.33 6.93 22.19
N PHE A 82 6.25 5.96 22.15
CA PHE A 82 6.05 4.67 21.48
C PHE A 82 4.86 3.88 22.05
N VAL A 83 4.80 3.73 23.37
CA VAL A 83 3.70 3.05 24.07
C VAL A 83 2.37 3.76 23.85
N THR A 84 2.35 5.10 23.87
CA THR A 84 1.14 5.90 23.63
C THR A 84 0.57 5.69 22.22
N ILE A 85 1.42 5.72 21.19
CA ILE A 85 1.00 5.44 19.81
C ILE A 85 0.46 4.01 19.66
N ALA A 86 1.12 3.03 20.29
CA ALA A 86 0.69 1.64 20.25
C ALA A 86 -0.68 1.43 20.93
N VAL A 87 -0.94 2.06 22.08
CA VAL A 87 -2.24 2.01 22.78
C VAL A 87 -3.34 2.69 21.96
N PHE A 88 -3.09 3.87 21.37
CA PHE A 88 -4.09 4.53 20.53
C PHE A 88 -4.38 3.74 19.24
N ALA A 89 -3.38 3.14 18.60
CA ALA A 89 -3.55 2.29 17.43
C ALA A 89 -4.38 1.02 17.77
N PHE A 90 -4.14 0.41 18.93
CA PHE A 90 -4.92 -0.71 19.44
C PHE A 90 -6.39 -0.33 19.68
N LEU A 91 -6.64 0.76 20.43
CA LEU A 91 -7.99 1.23 20.74
C LEU A 91 -8.78 1.62 19.48
N TYR A 92 -8.13 2.30 18.52
CA TYR A 92 -8.73 2.60 17.22
C TYR A 92 -9.10 1.32 16.47
N SER A 93 -8.18 0.34 16.38
CA SER A 93 -8.43 -0.91 15.65
C SER A 93 -9.58 -1.71 16.27
N LEU A 94 -9.71 -1.71 17.59
CA LEU A 94 -10.83 -2.31 18.31
C LEU A 94 -12.15 -1.59 18.01
N ALA A 95 -12.18 -0.26 18.12
CA ALA A 95 -13.36 0.55 17.84
C ALA A 95 -13.82 0.43 16.38
N ALA A 96 -12.89 0.48 15.43
CA ALA A 96 -13.15 0.26 14.01
C ALA A 96 -13.76 -1.13 13.79
N THR A 97 -13.19 -2.19 14.39
CA THR A 97 -13.72 -3.56 14.29
C THR A 97 -15.18 -3.66 14.77
N VAL A 98 -15.52 -3.01 15.89
CA VAL A 98 -16.91 -2.93 16.39
C VAL A 98 -17.83 -2.22 15.40
N VAL A 99 -17.40 -1.06 14.86
CA VAL A 99 -18.18 -0.31 13.85
C VAL A 99 -18.40 -1.14 12.58
N TYR A 100 -17.36 -1.84 12.09
CA TYR A 100 -17.44 -2.71 10.92
C TYR A 100 -18.43 -3.87 11.11
N ILE A 101 -18.49 -4.47 12.31
CA ILE A 101 -19.39 -5.61 12.59
C ILE A 101 -20.85 -5.13 12.69
N PHE A 102 -21.13 -4.04 13.42
CA PHE A 102 -22.51 -3.63 13.72
C PHE A 102 -23.13 -2.67 12.69
N PHE A 103 -22.34 -1.91 11.92
CA PHE A 103 -22.82 -0.82 11.07
C PHE A 103 -22.36 -0.90 9.61
N GLN A 104 -22.00 -2.08 9.11
CA GLN A 104 -21.44 -2.30 7.76
C GLN A 104 -22.21 -1.60 6.62
N ASN A 105 -23.54 -1.69 6.62
CA ASN A 105 -24.39 -1.09 5.58
C ASN A 105 -24.29 0.44 5.60
N LYS A 106 -24.41 1.06 6.78
CA LYS A 106 -24.33 2.51 6.99
C LYS A 106 -22.92 3.06 6.76
N TYR A 107 -21.88 2.25 7.00
CA TYR A 107 -20.49 2.60 6.74
C TYR A 107 -20.19 2.77 5.25
N ARG A 108 -20.82 1.97 4.38
CA ARG A 108 -20.69 2.06 2.91
C ARG A 108 -21.59 3.10 2.26
N GLU A 109 -22.70 3.46 2.87
CA GLU A 109 -23.79 4.26 2.28
C GLU A 109 -23.40 5.68 1.79
N ASN A 110 -22.24 6.22 2.21
CA ASN A 110 -21.86 7.60 1.94
C ASN A 110 -20.36 7.81 1.62
N ASN A 111 -19.57 6.75 1.38
CA ASN A 111 -18.10 6.76 1.17
C ASN A 111 -17.23 7.47 2.24
N ARG A 112 -17.83 8.11 3.27
CA ARG A 112 -17.13 8.81 4.35
C ARG A 112 -16.36 7.88 5.28
N GLY A 113 -16.90 6.68 5.55
CA GLY A 113 -16.21 5.66 6.35
C GLY A 113 -14.83 5.35 5.77
N PRO A 114 -14.75 4.83 4.52
CA PRO A 114 -13.48 4.53 3.86
C PRO A 114 -12.50 5.72 3.80
N LEU A 115 -12.99 6.95 3.64
CA LEU A 115 -12.16 8.15 3.65
C LEU A 115 -11.55 8.45 5.03
N ILE A 116 -12.33 8.28 6.11
CA ILE A 116 -11.85 8.47 7.48
C ILE A 116 -10.81 7.39 7.83
N ASP A 117 -11.10 6.12 7.53
CA ASP A 117 -10.15 5.02 7.72
C ASP A 117 -8.85 5.24 6.94
N PHE A 118 -8.91 5.76 5.71
CA PHE A 118 -7.73 6.13 4.93
C PHE A 118 -6.88 7.20 5.63
N ILE A 119 -7.49 8.32 6.04
CA ILE A 119 -6.79 9.42 6.74
C ILE A 119 -6.15 8.92 8.03
N VAL A 120 -6.89 8.16 8.85
CA VAL A 120 -6.39 7.60 10.11
C VAL A 120 -5.27 6.59 9.86
N THR A 121 -5.36 5.78 8.80
CA THR A 121 -4.29 4.84 8.41
C THR A 121 -3.00 5.56 8.02
N VAL A 122 -3.09 6.67 7.27
CA VAL A 122 -1.93 7.52 6.91
C VAL A 122 -1.29 8.11 8.18
N VAL A 123 -2.11 8.66 9.09
CA VAL A 123 -1.62 9.24 10.34
C VAL A 123 -0.94 8.19 11.22
N PHE A 124 -1.55 7.03 11.45
CA PHE A 124 -0.92 5.97 12.23
C PHE A 124 0.33 5.39 11.57
N SER A 125 0.39 5.28 10.25
CA SER A 125 1.61 4.85 9.54
C SER A 125 2.78 5.80 9.84
N PHE A 126 2.56 7.11 9.73
CA PHE A 126 3.58 8.11 10.07
C PHE A 126 3.97 8.04 11.56
N LEU A 127 3.00 7.99 12.46
CA LEU A 127 3.25 7.94 13.90
C LEU A 127 4.00 6.66 14.31
N TRP A 128 3.68 5.49 13.75
CA TRP A 128 4.43 4.25 13.98
C TRP A 128 5.87 4.34 13.48
N LEU A 129 6.12 4.94 12.32
CA LEU A 129 7.48 5.11 11.80
C LEU A 129 8.32 6.00 12.73
N VAL A 130 7.80 7.19 13.09
CA VAL A 130 8.52 8.14 13.95
C VAL A 130 8.69 7.59 15.36
N SER A 131 7.67 6.98 15.95
CA SER A 131 7.75 6.44 17.31
C SER A 131 8.66 5.22 17.41
N SER A 132 8.63 4.31 16.42
CA SER A 132 9.56 3.16 16.38
C SER A 132 11.00 3.60 16.16
N SER A 133 11.22 4.67 15.39
CA SER A 133 12.56 5.24 15.18
C SER A 133 13.10 5.92 16.45
N ALA A 134 12.26 6.74 17.11
CA ALA A 134 12.60 7.39 18.38
C ALA A 134 12.88 6.35 19.47
N TRP A 135 12.08 5.28 19.55
CA TRP A 135 12.29 4.21 20.50
C TRP A 135 13.48 3.30 20.16
N ALA A 136 13.77 3.05 18.88
CA ALA A 136 14.99 2.34 18.47
C ALA A 136 16.26 3.06 18.94
N LYS A 137 16.30 4.40 18.83
CA LYS A 137 17.40 5.21 19.37
C LYS A 137 17.41 5.20 20.90
N GLY A 138 16.26 5.45 21.54
CA GLY A 138 16.14 5.44 22.99
C GLY A 138 16.55 4.11 23.62
N LEU A 139 16.21 2.98 23.01
CA LEU A 139 16.66 1.66 23.43
C LEU A 139 18.17 1.47 23.27
N SER A 140 18.78 2.03 22.21
CA SER A 140 20.25 2.01 22.08
C SER A 140 20.91 2.74 23.25
N ASP A 141 20.35 3.88 23.66
CA ASP A 141 20.90 4.68 24.75
C ASP A 141 20.64 4.03 26.12
N VAL A 142 19.46 3.43 26.35
CA VAL A 142 19.17 2.61 27.53
C VAL A 142 20.16 1.47 27.67
N LYS A 143 20.51 0.77 26.58
CA LYS A 143 21.50 -0.32 26.62
C LYS A 143 22.88 0.17 27.06
N VAL A 144 23.35 1.29 26.51
CA VAL A 144 24.65 1.87 26.88
C VAL A 144 24.63 2.34 28.34
N ALA A 145 23.58 3.04 28.76
CA ALA A 145 23.42 3.54 30.13
C ALA A 145 23.17 2.44 31.20
N THR A 146 22.85 1.21 30.76
CA THR A 146 22.69 0.03 31.64
C THR A 146 23.70 -1.07 31.32
N ASP A 147 24.74 -0.73 30.54
CA ASP A 147 25.83 -1.65 30.26
C ASP A 147 26.66 -1.83 31.54
N PRO A 148 26.97 -3.09 31.94
CA PRO A 148 27.77 -3.33 33.13
C PRO A 148 29.10 -2.57 33.14
N ASP A 149 29.81 -2.48 32.01
CA ASP A 149 31.15 -1.92 31.99
C ASP A 149 31.10 -0.39 32.17
N GLU A 150 30.10 0.28 31.60
CA GLU A 150 29.82 1.71 31.85
C GLU A 150 29.40 1.96 33.30
N VAL A 151 28.49 1.15 33.86
CA VAL A 151 28.06 1.31 35.27
C VAL A 151 29.23 1.07 36.25
N LEU A 152 30.14 0.15 35.94
CA LEU A 152 31.37 -0.06 36.71
C LEU A 152 32.30 1.17 36.68
N LEU A 153 32.32 1.96 35.59
CA LEU A 153 33.11 3.20 35.51
C LEU A 153 32.52 4.35 36.35
N LEU A 154 31.26 4.30 36.77
CA LEU A 154 30.72 5.28 37.72
C LEU A 154 31.37 5.08 39.11
N MET A 155 31.57 3.83 39.52
CA MET A 155 31.98 3.44 40.86
C MET A 155 33.44 3.82 41.17
N SER A 156 33.68 4.44 42.32
CA SER A 156 35.02 4.88 42.75
C SER A 156 35.98 3.71 42.95
N ALA A 157 35.52 2.65 43.62
CA ALA A 157 36.28 1.44 43.91
C ALA A 157 36.86 0.75 42.66
N CYS A 158 36.13 0.79 41.54
CA CYS A 158 36.48 0.09 40.30
C CYS A 158 37.50 0.84 39.43
N LYS A 159 37.79 2.11 39.75
CA LYS A 159 38.88 2.89 39.12
C LYS A 159 40.26 2.50 39.65
N GLN A 160 40.32 1.73 40.74
CA GLN A 160 41.54 1.41 41.47
C GLN A 160 41.96 -0.04 41.19
N GLN A 161 43.14 -0.22 40.58
CA GLN A 161 43.63 -1.54 40.10
C GLN A 161 43.83 -2.61 41.19
N SER A 162 43.76 -2.25 42.47
CA SER A 162 43.82 -3.18 43.61
C SER A 162 42.51 -3.96 43.83
N ASN A 163 41.39 -3.44 43.31
CA ASN A 163 40.07 -4.02 43.50
C ASN A 163 39.62 -4.71 42.20
N LYS A 164 38.83 -5.79 42.33
CA LYS A 164 38.27 -6.50 41.17
C LYS A 164 36.78 -6.26 41.11
N CYS A 165 36.33 -5.52 40.10
CA CYS A 165 34.91 -5.40 39.81
C CYS A 165 34.52 -6.27 38.62
N LEU A 166 33.38 -6.95 38.73
CA LEU A 166 32.90 -7.91 37.74
C LEU A 166 31.38 -7.81 37.59
N PRO A 167 30.84 -7.88 36.36
CA PRO A 167 29.42 -8.08 36.16
C PRO A 167 29.03 -9.52 36.46
N VAL A 168 28.01 -9.69 37.31
CA VAL A 168 27.46 -11.00 37.71
C VAL A 168 26.29 -11.40 36.80
N ARG A 169 25.45 -10.42 36.43
CA ARG A 169 24.25 -10.65 35.61
C ARG A 169 23.91 -9.40 34.81
N SER A 170 23.97 -9.47 33.48
CA SER A 170 23.52 -8.41 32.60
C SER A 170 21.99 -8.42 32.42
N PRO A 171 21.34 -7.26 32.21
CA PRO A 171 19.89 -7.18 32.00
C PRO A 171 19.46 -7.81 30.67
N VAL A 172 18.35 -8.54 30.67
CA VAL A 172 17.84 -9.25 29.49
C VAL A 172 17.13 -8.27 28.54
N MET A 173 17.80 -7.85 27.47
CA MET A 173 17.29 -6.85 26.51
C MET A 173 16.36 -7.41 25.42
N SER A 174 16.07 -8.71 25.43
CA SER A 174 15.30 -9.39 24.37
C SER A 174 13.89 -8.84 24.16
N SER A 175 13.15 -8.54 25.25
CA SER A 175 11.80 -7.95 25.17
C SER A 175 11.82 -6.58 24.50
N LEU A 176 12.77 -5.71 24.86
CA LEU A 176 12.86 -4.37 24.29
C LEU A 176 13.27 -4.40 22.81
N ASN A 177 14.22 -5.26 22.44
CA ASN A 177 14.57 -5.49 21.02
C ASN A 177 13.34 -5.92 20.21
N THR A 178 12.58 -6.88 20.76
CA THR A 178 11.34 -7.39 20.17
C THR A 178 10.28 -6.28 20.03
N SER A 179 10.17 -5.36 21.00
CA SER A 179 9.25 -4.22 20.91
C SER A 179 9.52 -3.31 19.70
N VAL A 180 10.80 -3.02 19.41
CA VAL A 180 11.20 -2.21 18.25
C VAL A 180 10.89 -2.92 16.93
N VAL A 181 11.13 -4.24 16.85
CA VAL A 181 10.77 -5.05 15.68
C VAL A 181 9.26 -5.03 15.46
N PHE A 182 8.44 -5.21 16.51
CA PHE A 182 6.99 -5.10 16.39
C PHE A 182 6.55 -3.68 15.99
N GLY A 183 7.25 -2.63 16.40
CA GLY A 183 7.01 -1.26 15.94
C GLY A 183 7.12 -1.11 14.42
N TYR A 184 8.22 -1.57 13.83
CA TYR A 184 8.41 -1.54 12.37
C TYR A 184 7.48 -2.49 11.61
N LEU A 185 7.14 -3.66 12.19
CA LEU A 185 6.13 -4.56 11.60
C LEU A 185 4.74 -3.92 11.59
N ASN A 186 4.36 -3.20 12.65
CA ASN A 186 3.14 -2.38 12.63
C ASN A 186 3.22 -1.33 11.52
N PHE A 187 4.30 -0.55 11.43
CA PHE A 187 4.46 0.43 10.34
C PHE A 187 4.22 -0.20 8.95
N ILE A 188 4.80 -1.38 8.67
CA ILE A 188 4.60 -2.08 7.40
C ILE A 188 3.14 -2.51 7.18
N LEU A 189 2.44 -2.98 8.22
CA LEU A 189 1.02 -3.34 8.14
C LEU A 189 0.14 -2.12 7.88
N TRP A 190 0.38 -1.02 8.59
CA TRP A 190 -0.35 0.23 8.42
C TRP A 190 -0.07 0.87 7.05
N ALA A 191 1.19 0.90 6.59
CA ALA A 191 1.55 1.41 5.26
C ALA A 191 1.03 0.51 4.12
N GLY A 192 1.04 -0.81 4.30
CA GLY A 192 0.46 -1.77 3.36
C GLY A 192 -1.04 -1.59 3.16
N ASN A 193 -1.77 -1.18 4.22
CA ASN A 193 -3.18 -0.80 4.10
C ASN A 193 -3.36 0.43 3.19
N ILE A 194 -2.45 1.42 3.23
CA ILE A 194 -2.52 2.60 2.33
C ILE A 194 -2.42 2.18 0.87
N TRP A 195 -1.47 1.30 0.51
CA TRP A 195 -1.30 0.79 -0.85
C TRP A 195 -2.57 0.07 -1.36
N PHE A 196 -3.15 -0.78 -0.51
CA PHE A 196 -4.36 -1.51 -0.83
C PHE A 196 -5.57 -0.57 -1.02
N VAL A 197 -5.78 0.37 -0.08
CA VAL A 197 -6.87 1.36 -0.16
C VAL A 197 -6.67 2.29 -1.36
N PHE A 198 -5.44 2.70 -1.68
CA PHE A 198 -5.14 3.53 -2.86
C PHE A 198 -5.49 2.83 -4.18
N LYS A 199 -5.24 1.51 -4.28
CA LYS A 199 -5.65 0.70 -5.44
C LYS A 199 -7.16 0.42 -5.48
N GLU A 200 -7.83 0.23 -4.34
CA GLU A 200 -9.29 -0.02 -4.28
C GLU A 200 -10.15 1.24 -4.44
N THR A 201 -9.70 2.41 -3.98
CA THR A 201 -10.49 3.67 -4.00
C THR A 201 -10.46 4.41 -5.34
N GLY A 202 -9.65 3.96 -6.30
CA GLY A 202 -9.77 4.40 -7.69
C GLY A 202 -9.46 5.88 -7.95
N TRP A 203 -8.71 6.58 -7.09
CA TRP A 203 -8.42 8.02 -7.27
C TRP A 203 -7.64 8.37 -8.56
N HIS A 204 -6.99 7.40 -9.20
CA HIS A 204 -6.45 7.54 -10.55
C HIS A 204 -7.50 7.62 -11.67
N SER A 205 -8.77 7.31 -11.38
CA SER A 205 -9.92 7.48 -12.29
C SER A 205 -10.76 8.73 -11.94
N SER A 206 -10.09 9.81 -11.53
CA SER A 206 -10.69 11.11 -11.25
C SER A 206 -11.09 11.86 -12.54
N GLY A 207 -11.96 11.23 -13.34
CA GLY A 207 -12.57 11.79 -14.56
C GLY A 207 -14.10 11.76 -14.57
N GLN A 208 -14.71 10.72 -13.98
CA GLN A 208 -16.17 10.60 -13.87
C GLN A 208 -16.61 10.81 -12.41
N ARG A 209 -16.73 12.09 -12.01
CA ARG A 209 -17.65 12.42 -10.91
C ARG A 209 -19.06 12.35 -11.46
N HIS A 210 -19.90 11.52 -10.85
CA HIS A 210 -21.34 11.51 -11.08
C HIS A 210 -21.89 12.94 -11.07
N ALA A 211 -22.54 13.35 -12.16
CA ALA A 211 -23.52 14.42 -12.08
C ALA A 211 -24.66 13.91 -11.19
N ALA A 212 -25.04 14.68 -10.17
CA ALA A 212 -26.18 14.31 -9.34
C ALA A 212 -27.46 14.42 -10.18
N ASP A 213 -28.26 13.35 -10.18
CA ASP A 213 -29.60 13.35 -10.80
C ASP A 213 -30.43 14.50 -10.23
N THR A 214 -30.62 15.53 -11.03
CA THR A 214 -31.56 16.60 -10.69
C THR A 214 -32.94 16.10 -11.03
N MET A 215 -33.75 15.83 -9.99
CA MET A 215 -35.10 15.25 -10.10
C MET A 215 -35.90 15.79 -11.29
N GLU A 216 -36.22 14.89 -12.22
CA GLU A 216 -37.17 15.17 -13.30
C GLU A 216 -38.57 15.39 -12.71
N LYS A 217 -39.22 16.49 -13.09
CA LYS A 217 -40.57 16.83 -12.65
C LYS A 217 -41.43 17.31 -13.82
N GLN A 218 -42.14 16.39 -14.45
CA GLN A 218 -43.36 16.67 -15.21
C GLN A 218 -44.60 16.69 -14.28
N PRO A 219 -45.78 17.20 -14.68
CA PRO A 219 -46.25 17.40 -16.07
C PRO A 219 -46.99 18.72 -16.42
N GLY A 220 -47.18 18.96 -17.72
CA GLY A 220 -48.46 19.48 -18.27
C GLY A 220 -48.48 20.87 -18.95
N GLY A 221 -49.17 20.96 -20.10
CA GLY A 221 -49.95 22.16 -20.49
C GLY A 221 -49.60 22.89 -21.82
N TYR A 222 -50.56 22.92 -22.76
CA TYR A 222 -50.66 23.85 -23.91
C TYR A 222 -50.68 25.35 -23.43
N ASN A 223 -50.45 26.43 -24.21
CA ASN A 223 -50.78 26.68 -25.63
C ASN A 223 -50.11 27.98 -26.23
N GLN A 224 -49.97 28.03 -27.56
CA GLN A 224 -49.99 29.20 -28.50
C GLN A 224 -49.14 30.51 -28.37
N GLY A 225 -48.41 30.82 -29.47
CA GLY A 225 -48.27 32.17 -30.10
C GLY A 225 -47.19 33.14 -29.53
N GLY A 226 -46.48 33.97 -30.31
CA GLY A 226 -46.35 34.10 -31.78
C GLY A 226 -45.52 35.35 -32.19
N TYR A 227 -44.99 35.35 -33.43
CA TYR A 227 -44.33 36.45 -34.19
C TYR A 227 -42.88 36.89 -33.88
N ASN A 228 -42.17 37.18 -35.00
CA ASN A 228 -40.79 37.67 -35.11
C ASN A 228 -40.63 39.16 -34.70
N GLN A 229 -39.40 39.63 -34.45
CA GLN A 229 -38.61 40.39 -35.45
C GLN A 229 -37.21 40.81 -34.93
N ASP A 230 -36.22 40.79 -35.82
CA ASP A 230 -34.81 41.10 -35.56
C ASP A 230 -34.47 42.60 -35.43
N SER A 231 -33.36 42.83 -34.71
CA SER A 231 -32.31 43.83 -34.96
C SER A 231 -32.65 45.33 -34.97
N TYR A 232 -31.98 46.07 -34.06
CA TYR A 232 -31.21 47.27 -34.43
C TYR A 232 -30.04 47.47 -33.46
N GLY A 233 -28.82 47.63 -33.98
CA GLY A 233 -27.71 48.31 -33.28
C GLY A 233 -27.88 49.85 -33.32
N PRO A 234 -26.87 50.68 -32.98
CA PRO A 234 -25.49 50.53 -33.49
C PRO A 234 -24.35 51.08 -32.57
N ALA A 235 -23.16 51.24 -33.18
CA ALA A 235 -21.97 51.98 -32.75
C ALA A 235 -21.07 51.33 -31.65
N GLY A 236 -19.74 51.28 -31.79
CA GLY A 236 -18.87 51.65 -32.92
C GLY A 236 -17.54 52.26 -32.46
N GLY A 237 -16.40 51.62 -32.73
CA GLY A 237 -15.07 52.16 -32.39
C GLY A 237 -13.93 51.19 -32.76
N TYR A 238 -13.06 51.57 -33.70
CA TYR A 238 -12.07 50.70 -34.34
C TYR A 238 -10.64 50.81 -33.76
N ASN A 239 -10.01 49.65 -33.54
CA ASN A 239 -8.66 49.22 -33.95
C ASN A 239 -7.46 50.20 -34.11
N GLN A 240 -6.38 49.88 -33.35
CA GLN A 240 -4.97 49.61 -33.81
C GLN A 240 -4.01 50.76 -34.24
N PRO A 241 -2.68 50.53 -34.37
CA PRO A 241 -1.75 49.70 -33.56
C PRO A 241 -0.31 50.31 -33.33
N GLY A 242 0.42 49.80 -32.31
CA GLY A 242 1.83 49.33 -32.45
C GLY A 242 3.06 50.28 -32.38
N SER A 243 4.13 49.78 -31.70
CA SER A 243 5.56 50.17 -31.75
C SER A 243 5.96 51.52 -31.07
N TYR A 244 7.13 51.70 -30.43
CA TYR A 244 8.45 51.03 -30.43
C TYR A 244 8.99 50.75 -29.00
N GLY A 245 10.12 50.03 -28.86
CA GLY A 245 10.65 49.55 -27.56
C GLY A 245 12.01 50.12 -27.11
N GLN A 246 12.78 49.25 -26.42
CA GLN A 246 14.17 49.35 -25.90
C GLN A 246 14.45 49.77 -24.43
N LEU A 247 15.29 48.90 -23.80
CA LEU A 247 16.40 49.16 -22.87
C LEU A 247 16.23 49.20 -21.31
N LEU A 248 16.70 48.11 -20.70
CA LEU A 248 17.76 48.00 -19.66
C LEU A 248 17.45 48.08 -18.14
N GLY A 249 18.09 47.17 -17.36
CA GLY A 249 18.21 47.17 -15.89
C GLY A 249 17.28 46.16 -15.17
N ASP A 250 17.56 44.87 -14.94
CA ASP A 250 18.73 44.16 -14.36
C ASP A 250 18.81 44.20 -12.80
N HIS A 251 18.38 43.12 -12.12
CA HIS A 251 19.29 42.29 -11.29
C HIS A 251 18.70 41.02 -10.62
N LYS A 252 19.38 39.88 -10.86
CA LYS A 252 19.65 38.69 -9.98
C LYS A 252 18.44 37.83 -9.50
N HIS A 253 18.49 36.49 -9.41
CA HIS A 253 19.56 35.47 -9.55
C HIS A 253 19.12 34.40 -10.58
N ALA A 254 19.92 33.99 -11.58
CA ALA A 254 21.13 33.14 -11.53
C ALA A 254 20.85 31.63 -11.41
N VAL A 255 20.83 30.94 -12.57
CA VAL A 255 20.88 29.49 -12.75
C VAL A 255 21.99 29.20 -13.78
N LEU A 256 22.98 28.36 -13.45
CA LEU A 256 23.98 27.67 -14.29
C LEU A 256 25.05 27.08 -13.33
N GLU A 257 25.80 25.99 -13.57
CA GLU A 257 25.65 24.74 -14.34
C GLU A 257 26.87 23.83 -13.99
N MET A 258 27.25 22.87 -14.85
CA MET A 258 28.51 22.07 -14.87
C MET A 258 28.57 20.89 -13.87
N CYS A 259 29.12 19.71 -14.18
CA CYS A 259 29.55 19.01 -15.41
C CYS A 259 29.57 17.50 -15.03
N GLY A 260 29.38 16.46 -15.86
CA GLY A 260 29.65 16.27 -17.27
C GLY A 260 30.85 15.31 -17.45
N CYS A 261 30.62 14.10 -17.97
CA CYS A 261 31.70 13.25 -18.52
C CYS A 261 31.13 12.18 -19.48
N ARG A 262 31.66 12.11 -20.71
CA ARG A 262 31.21 11.21 -21.78
C ARG A 262 32.40 10.81 -22.65
N ALA A 263 32.45 9.54 -23.08
CA ALA A 263 33.38 9.02 -24.08
C ALA A 263 32.74 7.81 -24.80
N SER A 264 33.04 7.43 -26.05
CA SER A 264 33.41 8.20 -27.25
C SER A 264 33.48 7.28 -28.49
N VAL A 265 32.95 7.72 -29.64
CA VAL A 265 33.50 7.44 -31.01
C VAL A 265 33.17 6.04 -31.66
N PRO A 266 33.08 5.90 -33.02
CA PRO A 266 31.88 5.33 -33.69
C PRO A 266 32.16 4.32 -34.87
N SER A 267 31.36 4.42 -35.96
CA SER A 267 31.48 3.84 -37.34
C SER A 267 30.83 2.49 -37.66
N THR A 268 30.36 2.16 -38.89
CA THR A 268 29.99 2.90 -40.16
C THR A 268 29.35 1.89 -41.16
N LYS A 269 28.69 2.36 -42.26
CA LYS A 269 28.10 1.66 -43.45
C LYS A 269 26.55 1.46 -43.37
N GLN A 270 25.65 2.02 -44.21
CA GLN A 270 25.62 2.41 -45.66
C GLN A 270 25.85 1.18 -46.57
N TYR A 271 25.03 0.74 -47.53
CA TYR A 271 23.99 1.29 -48.45
C TYR A 271 23.06 0.12 -48.93
N SER A 272 21.99 0.20 -49.76
CA SER A 272 21.22 1.28 -50.45
C SER A 272 19.88 0.75 -51.03
N VAL A 273 18.83 1.60 -51.04
CA VAL A 273 17.83 1.86 -52.12
C VAL A 273 17.30 0.73 -53.03
N SER A 274 15.95 0.59 -53.10
CA SER A 274 15.17 0.51 -54.37
C SER A 274 13.65 0.64 -54.14
N GLN A 275 13.01 1.60 -54.81
CA GLN A 275 11.54 1.66 -55.06
C GLN A 275 11.31 1.50 -56.58
N PRO A 276 10.10 1.08 -57.01
CA PRO A 276 9.20 2.09 -57.62
C PRO A 276 7.70 1.90 -57.30
N ALA A 277 6.91 2.95 -57.58
CA ALA A 277 5.44 2.99 -57.51
C ALA A 277 4.85 3.07 -58.96
N PRO A 278 3.60 3.52 -59.25
CA PRO A 278 2.32 3.55 -58.52
C PRO A 278 1.12 2.99 -59.36
N ALA A 279 -0.10 2.85 -58.78
CA ALA A 279 -1.36 2.70 -59.55
C ALA A 279 -2.60 3.17 -58.75
N SER A 280 -3.76 3.34 -59.43
CA SER A 280 -4.79 4.33 -59.08
C SER A 280 -6.18 3.79 -58.61
N THR A 281 -6.98 4.73 -58.10
CA THR A 281 -8.35 4.64 -57.55
C THR A 281 -9.43 3.93 -58.40
N LYS A 282 -10.40 3.27 -57.72
CA LYS A 282 -11.82 3.16 -58.15
C LYS A 282 -12.77 2.86 -56.97
N LYS A 283 -14.09 3.02 -57.16
CA LYS A 283 -15.11 3.27 -56.11
C LYS A 283 -16.31 2.29 -56.19
N GLY A 284 -16.54 1.48 -55.16
CA GLY A 284 -17.76 0.65 -54.92
C GLY A 284 -18.02 -0.53 -55.90
N PRO A 285 -18.97 -1.47 -55.62
CA PRO A 285 -19.94 -1.52 -54.52
C PRO A 285 -19.91 -2.83 -53.67
N THR A 286 -20.90 -2.99 -52.78
CA THR A 286 -21.13 -4.08 -51.80
C THR A 286 -21.39 -5.48 -52.39
N ALA A 287 -20.79 -6.53 -51.79
CA ALA A 287 -21.34 -7.89 -51.72
C ALA A 287 -20.65 -8.69 -50.58
N ALA A 288 -21.40 -9.59 -49.91
CA ALA A 288 -20.88 -10.40 -48.79
C ALA A 288 -20.38 -11.78 -49.25
N ALA A 289 -19.20 -12.23 -48.77
CA ALA A 289 -18.82 -13.63 -48.60
C ALA A 289 -17.43 -13.79 -47.94
N GLY A 290 -17.26 -14.82 -47.10
CA GLY A 290 -15.94 -15.49 -46.94
C GLY A 290 -15.10 -15.19 -45.69
N MET A 291 -15.64 -15.43 -44.49
CA MET A 291 -14.83 -15.50 -43.26
C MET A 291 -13.86 -16.71 -43.32
N PRO A 292 -12.53 -16.56 -43.11
CA PRO A 292 -11.61 -17.69 -43.07
C PRO A 292 -11.90 -18.58 -41.86
N LYS A 293 -12.18 -19.86 -42.09
CA LYS A 293 -12.40 -20.83 -41.01
C LYS A 293 -11.10 -21.08 -40.25
N GLY A 294 -10.96 -20.48 -39.07
CA GLY A 294 -9.84 -20.71 -38.18
C GLY A 294 -9.65 -22.18 -37.80
N VAL A 295 -8.41 -22.56 -37.49
CA VAL A 295 -8.09 -23.92 -37.04
C VAL A 295 -8.86 -24.22 -35.74
N PRO A 296 -9.61 -25.34 -35.63
CA PRO A 296 -10.35 -25.66 -34.42
C PRO A 296 -9.46 -25.65 -33.16
N ILE A 297 -9.93 -25.02 -32.09
CA ILE A 297 -9.17 -24.83 -30.84
C ILE A 297 -8.61 -26.15 -30.29
N ALA A 298 -9.37 -27.25 -30.38
CA ALA A 298 -8.91 -28.59 -30.02
C ALA A 298 -7.66 -29.07 -30.80
N LYS A 299 -7.51 -28.68 -32.07
CA LYS A 299 -6.30 -28.97 -32.86
C LYS A 299 -5.11 -28.10 -32.46
N GLN A 300 -5.35 -26.86 -32.02
CA GLN A 300 -4.29 -25.98 -31.49
C GLN A 300 -3.77 -26.46 -30.13
N LEU A 301 -4.65 -26.88 -29.20
CA LEU A 301 -4.24 -27.54 -27.96
C LEU A 301 -3.42 -28.81 -28.22
N ALA A 302 -3.80 -29.63 -29.21
CA ALA A 302 -3.11 -30.87 -29.54
C ALA A 302 -1.70 -30.67 -30.15
N SER A 303 -1.43 -29.50 -30.76
CA SER A 303 -0.11 -29.12 -31.30
C SER A 303 0.86 -28.57 -30.26
N ILE A 304 0.38 -28.03 -29.13
CA ILE A 304 1.24 -27.49 -28.07
C ILE A 304 1.82 -28.66 -27.27
N LYS A 305 3.06 -29.07 -27.62
CA LYS A 305 3.75 -30.23 -27.05
C LYS A 305 3.90 -30.18 -25.52
N ALA A 306 3.92 -28.99 -24.92
CA ALA A 306 3.96 -28.78 -23.47
C ALA A 306 2.67 -29.21 -22.75
N LEU A 307 1.48 -28.94 -23.32
CA LEU A 307 0.19 -29.20 -22.67
C LEU A 307 -0.20 -30.68 -22.62
N ARG A 308 0.47 -31.55 -23.41
CA ARG A 308 0.23 -33.00 -23.38
C ARG A 308 0.57 -33.66 -22.04
N LYS A 309 1.43 -33.05 -21.23
CA LYS A 309 1.81 -33.53 -19.89
C LYS A 309 1.25 -32.67 -18.75
N GLY A 310 0.53 -31.59 -19.08
CA GLY A 310 -0.04 -30.68 -18.08
C GLY A 310 -1.22 -31.28 -17.33
N SER A 311 -1.46 -30.75 -16.14
CA SER A 311 -2.69 -30.91 -15.37
C SER A 311 -3.90 -30.37 -16.13
N ASP A 312 -5.10 -30.80 -15.73
CA ASP A 312 -6.34 -30.33 -16.38
C ASP A 312 -6.60 -28.83 -16.12
N LEU A 313 -6.05 -28.28 -15.03
CA LEU A 313 -6.07 -26.84 -14.75
C LEU A 313 -5.19 -26.07 -15.74
N GLU A 314 -3.97 -26.54 -16.03
CA GLU A 314 -3.10 -25.91 -17.04
C GLU A 314 -3.71 -25.96 -18.44
N LYS A 315 -4.39 -27.08 -18.78
CA LYS A 315 -5.17 -27.18 -20.03
C LYS A 315 -6.34 -26.19 -20.07
N ALA A 316 -7.04 -25.99 -18.96
CA ALA A 316 -8.14 -25.03 -18.87
C ALA A 316 -7.65 -23.58 -19.07
N PHE A 317 -6.59 -23.15 -18.37
CA PHE A 317 -5.99 -21.83 -18.56
C PHE A 317 -5.44 -21.62 -19.98
N ALA A 318 -4.77 -22.62 -20.56
CA ALA A 318 -4.33 -22.55 -21.94
C ALA A 318 -5.50 -22.49 -22.94
N THR A 319 -6.62 -23.15 -22.65
CA THR A 319 -7.84 -23.06 -23.45
C THR A 319 -8.42 -21.64 -23.39
N ALA A 320 -8.49 -21.01 -22.21
CA ALA A 320 -8.94 -19.62 -22.06
C ALA A 320 -8.06 -18.63 -22.86
N ALA A 321 -6.73 -18.80 -22.83
CA ALA A 321 -5.80 -17.99 -23.61
C ALA A 321 -5.98 -18.18 -25.13
N LEU A 322 -6.18 -19.41 -25.60
CA LEU A 322 -6.44 -19.70 -27.01
C LEU A 322 -7.80 -19.20 -27.50
N VAL A 323 -8.84 -19.28 -26.65
CA VAL A 323 -10.16 -18.70 -26.92
C VAL A 323 -10.03 -17.18 -27.08
N TYR A 324 -9.42 -16.48 -26.12
CA TYR A 324 -9.16 -15.03 -26.24
C TYR A 324 -8.42 -14.67 -27.54
N ASN A 325 -7.31 -15.36 -27.82
CA ASN A 325 -6.49 -15.10 -29.01
C ASN A 325 -7.18 -15.49 -30.34
N SER A 326 -8.32 -16.18 -30.30
CA SER A 326 -9.12 -16.52 -31.50
C SER A 326 -10.13 -15.43 -31.89
N TYR A 327 -10.42 -14.49 -31.00
CA TYR A 327 -11.28 -13.32 -31.25
C TYR A 327 -10.52 -11.98 -31.17
N ALA A 328 -9.31 -11.95 -30.62
CA ALA A 328 -8.51 -10.73 -30.51
C ALA A 328 -7.99 -10.24 -31.88
N ASP A 329 -7.87 -8.92 -32.01
CA ASP A 329 -7.23 -8.23 -33.13
C ASP A 329 -5.76 -8.69 -33.34
N PRO A 330 -5.15 -8.38 -34.50
CA PRO A 330 -3.70 -8.51 -34.72
C PRO A 330 -2.81 -7.80 -33.68
N GLU A 331 -3.37 -6.87 -32.91
CA GLU A 331 -2.73 -6.18 -31.78
C GLU A 331 -2.85 -6.93 -30.43
N SER A 332 -3.41 -8.15 -30.43
CA SER A 332 -3.67 -8.99 -29.25
C SER A 332 -4.63 -8.38 -28.21
N LYS A 333 -5.56 -7.53 -28.65
CA LYS A 333 -6.61 -6.91 -27.83
C LYS A 333 -8.00 -7.21 -28.39
N LEU A 334 -9.02 -7.19 -27.53
CA LEU A 334 -10.40 -7.56 -27.87
C LEU A 334 -11.31 -6.33 -27.69
N SER A 335 -12.16 -5.98 -28.66
CA SER A 335 -13.14 -4.91 -28.42
C SER A 335 -14.19 -5.33 -27.39
N LYS A 336 -14.88 -4.36 -26.77
CA LYS A 336 -15.99 -4.66 -25.85
C LYS A 336 -17.11 -5.48 -26.53
N ALA A 337 -17.44 -5.16 -27.78
CA ALA A 337 -18.46 -5.86 -28.57
C ALA A 337 -18.06 -7.32 -28.89
N GLU A 338 -16.80 -7.57 -29.27
CA GLU A 338 -16.28 -8.92 -29.47
C GLU A 338 -16.18 -9.69 -28.15
N THR A 339 -15.86 -9.02 -27.05
CA THR A 339 -15.87 -9.61 -25.70
C THR A 339 -17.28 -10.07 -25.31
N LYS A 340 -18.30 -9.24 -25.54
CA LYS A 340 -19.71 -9.62 -25.33
C LYS A 340 -20.10 -10.82 -26.19
N SER A 341 -19.76 -10.81 -27.48
CA SER A 341 -20.01 -11.91 -28.41
C SER A 341 -19.33 -13.21 -27.97
N LEU A 342 -18.06 -13.15 -27.55
CA LEU A 342 -17.29 -14.28 -27.02
C LEU A 342 -17.93 -14.84 -25.76
N LEU A 343 -18.29 -14.00 -24.78
CA LEU A 343 -18.94 -14.43 -23.54
C LEU A 343 -20.30 -15.10 -23.84
N GLN A 344 -21.13 -14.51 -24.69
CA GLN A 344 -22.41 -15.12 -25.09
C GLN A 344 -22.22 -16.45 -25.85
N SER A 345 -21.20 -16.55 -26.70
CA SER A 345 -20.88 -17.75 -27.49
C SER A 345 -20.30 -18.90 -26.65
N GLN A 346 -19.34 -18.61 -25.77
CA GLN A 346 -18.55 -19.63 -25.05
C GLN A 346 -19.08 -19.88 -23.63
N PHE A 347 -19.72 -18.88 -23.00
CA PHE A 347 -20.27 -18.97 -21.64
C PHE A 347 -21.81 -19.00 -21.62
N GLY A 348 -22.49 -19.18 -22.76
CA GLY A 348 -23.97 -19.20 -22.83
C GLY A 348 -24.64 -20.09 -21.77
N HIS A 349 -24.13 -21.30 -21.53
CA HIS A 349 -24.66 -22.22 -20.50
C HIS A 349 -24.36 -21.77 -19.04
N PHE A 350 -23.32 -20.96 -18.82
CA PHE A 350 -23.03 -20.33 -17.52
C PHE A 350 -23.85 -19.06 -17.27
N ILE A 351 -24.26 -18.40 -18.36
CA ILE A 351 -25.05 -17.17 -18.38
C ILE A 351 -26.55 -17.48 -18.25
N GLN A 352 -27.00 -18.63 -18.74
CA GLN A 352 -28.40 -19.06 -18.72
C GLN A 352 -28.95 -19.04 -17.29
N GLY A 353 -30.02 -18.25 -17.07
CA GLY A 353 -30.64 -18.04 -15.75
C GLY A 353 -29.97 -16.95 -14.88
N GLN A 354 -28.77 -16.47 -15.24
CA GLN A 354 -28.07 -15.39 -14.54
C GLN A 354 -28.45 -13.99 -15.03
N GLU A 355 -29.16 -13.90 -16.16
CA GLU A 355 -29.45 -12.66 -16.88
C GLU A 355 -30.20 -11.61 -16.05
N ASN A 356 -30.98 -12.04 -15.06
CA ASN A 356 -31.74 -11.16 -14.18
C ASN A 356 -30.94 -10.67 -12.94
N LYS A 357 -29.69 -11.14 -12.72
CA LYS A 357 -28.87 -10.67 -11.59
C LYS A 357 -28.31 -9.27 -11.91
N PRO A 358 -28.40 -8.29 -10.99
CA PRO A 358 -28.03 -6.89 -11.28
C PRO A 358 -26.56 -6.74 -11.69
N LYS A 359 -25.67 -7.53 -11.11
CA LYS A 359 -24.23 -7.54 -11.42
C LYS A 359 -23.92 -8.12 -12.82
N TYR A 360 -24.78 -8.99 -13.37
CA TYR A 360 -24.66 -9.45 -14.75
C TYR A 360 -25.09 -8.35 -15.73
N GLN A 361 -26.21 -7.67 -15.45
CA GLN A 361 -26.69 -6.53 -16.23
C GLN A 361 -25.66 -5.39 -16.25
N GLU A 362 -25.04 -5.08 -15.11
CA GLU A 362 -23.94 -4.12 -15.00
C GLU A 362 -22.75 -4.49 -15.92
N ILE A 363 -22.31 -5.76 -15.90
CA ILE A 363 -21.21 -6.24 -16.73
C ILE A 363 -21.56 -6.19 -18.23
N ILE A 364 -22.74 -6.66 -18.65
CA ILE A 364 -23.16 -6.59 -20.06
C ILE A 364 -23.33 -5.13 -20.51
N SER A 365 -23.94 -4.28 -19.69
CA SER A 365 -24.07 -2.84 -19.99
C SER A 365 -22.71 -2.15 -20.13
N SER A 366 -21.70 -2.53 -19.34
CA SER A 366 -20.34 -1.99 -19.49
C SER A 366 -19.66 -2.42 -20.80
N LEU A 367 -20.08 -3.54 -21.39
CA LEU A 367 -19.61 -4.07 -22.68
C LEU A 367 -20.42 -3.56 -23.89
N ASP A 368 -21.62 -3.02 -23.68
CA ASP A 368 -22.46 -2.40 -24.71
C ASP A 368 -22.15 -0.91 -24.94
N GLU A 369 -21.39 -0.28 -24.04
CA GLU A 369 -20.97 1.12 -24.17
C GLU A 369 -19.94 1.28 -25.31
N GLU A 370 -20.39 1.82 -26.46
CA GLU A 370 -19.56 2.13 -27.64
C GLU A 370 -18.37 3.02 -27.25
N SER A 371 -17.20 2.40 -27.15
CA SER A 371 -15.95 3.04 -26.79
C SER A 371 -14.78 2.28 -27.41
N GLU A 372 -13.78 3.01 -27.91
CA GLU A 372 -12.54 2.49 -28.50
C GLU A 372 -11.62 1.74 -27.50
N ASN A 373 -12.12 1.48 -26.28
CA ASN A 373 -11.40 0.82 -25.20
C ASN A 373 -11.30 -0.68 -25.47
N LYS A 374 -10.18 -1.10 -26.05
CA LYS A 374 -9.86 -2.52 -26.25
C LYS A 374 -9.44 -3.18 -24.92
N ILE A 375 -10.11 -4.27 -24.58
CA ILE A 375 -9.86 -5.15 -23.43
C ILE A 375 -8.59 -5.98 -23.70
N ASN A 376 -7.72 -6.10 -22.70
CA ASN A 376 -6.52 -6.95 -22.75
C ASN A 376 -6.79 -8.33 -22.09
N PHE A 377 -5.83 -9.24 -22.14
CA PHE A 377 -5.99 -10.59 -21.58
C PHE A 377 -6.15 -10.62 -20.05
N GLU A 378 -5.55 -9.69 -19.31
CA GLU A 378 -5.67 -9.59 -17.85
C GLU A 378 -7.10 -9.20 -17.46
N ASP A 379 -7.63 -8.13 -18.08
CA ASP A 379 -9.00 -7.66 -17.88
C ASP A 379 -10.03 -8.71 -18.32
N PHE A 380 -9.77 -9.41 -19.43
CA PHE A 380 -10.60 -10.54 -19.88
C PHE A 380 -10.65 -11.67 -18.83
N MET A 381 -9.52 -12.04 -18.23
CA MET A 381 -9.49 -13.07 -17.19
C MET A 381 -10.18 -12.61 -15.90
N ILE A 382 -10.12 -11.32 -15.54
CA ILE A 382 -10.87 -10.74 -14.42
C ILE A 382 -12.38 -10.81 -14.67
N LEU A 383 -12.84 -10.49 -15.89
CA LEU A 383 -14.24 -10.67 -16.31
C LEU A 383 -14.67 -12.14 -16.26
N LEU A 384 -13.82 -13.06 -16.74
CA LEU A 384 -14.07 -14.50 -16.75
C LEU A 384 -14.30 -15.08 -15.35
N VAL A 385 -13.41 -14.73 -14.41
CA VAL A 385 -13.53 -15.11 -13.00
C VAL A 385 -14.76 -14.46 -12.37
N SER A 386 -15.01 -13.17 -12.65
CA SER A 386 -16.19 -12.46 -12.13
C SER A 386 -17.50 -13.12 -12.57
N LEU A 387 -17.61 -13.51 -13.84
CA LEU A 387 -18.77 -14.25 -14.36
C LEU A 387 -18.92 -15.63 -13.73
N THR A 388 -17.81 -16.37 -13.60
CA THR A 388 -17.80 -17.70 -12.95
C THR A 388 -18.23 -17.62 -11.48
N LEU A 389 -17.81 -16.58 -10.74
CA LEU A 389 -18.21 -16.35 -9.34
C LEU A 389 -19.67 -15.89 -9.17
N MET A 390 -20.29 -15.32 -10.20
CA MET A 390 -21.72 -14.97 -10.20
C MET A 390 -22.61 -16.16 -10.52
N SER A 391 -22.11 -17.10 -11.34
CA SER A 391 -22.81 -18.33 -11.66
C SER A 391 -23.00 -19.20 -10.42
N ASP A 392 -24.11 -19.94 -10.37
CA ASP A 392 -24.43 -20.78 -9.21
C ASP A 392 -23.58 -22.07 -9.15
N LEU A 393 -22.66 -22.27 -10.12
CA LEU A 393 -21.72 -23.40 -10.20
C LEU A 393 -20.97 -23.67 -8.88
N LEU A 394 -20.49 -22.63 -8.18
CA LEU A 394 -19.79 -22.82 -6.90
C LEU A 394 -20.72 -23.28 -5.78
N GLN A 395 -22.02 -23.01 -5.87
CA GLN A 395 -23.01 -23.54 -4.96
C GLN A 395 -23.35 -24.99 -5.33
N GLU A 396 -23.55 -25.30 -6.62
CA GLU A 396 -23.77 -26.66 -7.11
C GLU A 396 -22.61 -27.60 -6.75
N ILE A 397 -21.35 -27.21 -6.98
CA ILE A 397 -20.16 -28.00 -6.62
C ILE A 397 -20.10 -28.24 -5.11
N LYS A 398 -20.45 -27.25 -4.28
CA LYS A 398 -20.52 -27.41 -2.82
C LYS A 398 -21.64 -28.39 -2.43
N ASN A 399 -22.82 -28.24 -3.01
CA ASN A 399 -23.98 -29.09 -2.72
C ASN A 399 -23.69 -30.56 -3.09
N VAL A 400 -23.12 -30.82 -4.26
CA VAL A 400 -22.70 -32.18 -4.68
C VAL A 400 -21.67 -32.79 -3.71
N LYS A 401 -20.78 -31.97 -3.13
CA LYS A 401 -19.80 -32.41 -2.12
C LYS A 401 -20.40 -32.66 -0.73
N THR A 402 -21.60 -32.14 -0.45
CA THR A 402 -22.34 -32.40 0.81
C THR A 402 -23.40 -33.50 0.70
N THR A 403 -23.70 -33.98 -0.51
CA THR A 403 -24.66 -35.08 -0.76
C THR A 403 -23.96 -36.42 -1.04
N LYS A 404 -22.67 -36.51 -0.73
CA LYS A 404 -21.84 -37.73 -0.69
C LYS A 404 -21.09 -37.78 0.64
#